data_AF-A0A7C7Q8S4-F1
#
_entry.id   AF-A0A7C7Q8S4-F1
#
_cell.length_a   1.000
_cell.length_b   1.000
_cell.length_c   1.000
_cell.angle_alpha   90.00
_cell.angle_beta   90.00
_cell.angle_gamma   90.00
#
_symmetry.space_group_name_H-M   'P 1'
#
loop_
_entity.id
_entity.type
_entity.pdbx_description
1 polymer ?
#
loop_
_entity_poly.entity_id
_entity_poly.type
_entity_poly.pdbx_seq_one_letter_code
_entity_poly.pdbx_strand_id
1 'polypeptide(L)'
;MHIEVCKVGQVRYLAQVFQGAWTTPLPHTACLSGEDKERTREFVMEGGAVVASFESGRYRPEGEPAEDNFLRELLGVEEEEYIRVREGFGSFGPGELISRPTYALQVLPGGRRGHGGISGCHQPTLRSA
;
A
#
# COMPACT_ATOMS: atom_id res chain seq x y z
N MET A 1 -12.22 11.89 -16.06
CA MET A 1 -11.59 11.25 -14.88
C MET A 1 -10.22 11.91 -14.66
N HIS A 2 -10.17 12.92 -13.79
CA HIS A 2 -8.91 13.58 -13.41
C HIS A 2 -8.40 12.99 -12.09
N ILE A 3 -7.48 12.03 -12.18
CA ILE A 3 -6.79 11.47 -11.01
C ILE A 3 -5.53 12.29 -10.80
N GLU A 4 -5.45 13.04 -9.69
CA GLU A 4 -4.15 13.50 -9.18
C GLU A 4 -3.59 12.40 -8.30
N VAL A 5 -2.43 11.89 -8.69
CA VAL A 5 -1.64 11.01 -7.84
C VAL A 5 -0.78 11.91 -6.96
N CYS A 6 -1.20 12.12 -5.72
CA CYS A 6 -0.31 12.68 -4.70
C CYS A 6 0.78 11.64 -4.43
N LYS A 7 2.00 11.93 -4.88
CA LYS A 7 3.18 11.11 -4.60
C LYS A 7 3.64 11.43 -3.17
N VAL A 8 3.09 10.70 -2.19
CA VAL A 8 3.73 10.53 -0.88
C VAL A 8 4.84 9.47 -1.05
N GLY A 9 5.81 9.42 -0.16
CA GLY A 9 7.15 8.87 -0.39
C GLY A 9 7.20 7.48 -1.04
N GLN A 10 8.23 7.24 -1.86
CA GLN A 10 8.49 5.92 -2.44
C GLN A 10 8.78 4.91 -1.32
N VAL A 11 7.83 4.01 -1.05
CA VAL A 11 8.12 2.79 -0.29
C VAL A 11 8.51 1.70 -1.27
N ARG A 12 9.74 1.20 -1.15
CA ARG A 12 10.16 -0.03 -1.80
C ARG A 12 9.39 -1.16 -1.13
N TYR A 13 8.42 -1.76 -1.83
CA TYR A 13 7.94 -3.09 -1.46
C TYR A 13 9.16 -4.03 -1.49
N LEU A 14 9.64 -4.42 -0.31
CA LEU A 14 10.54 -5.56 -0.14
C LEU A 14 9.70 -6.81 -0.42
N ALA A 15 9.37 -7.04 -1.69
CA ALA A 15 9.13 -8.39 -2.19
C ALA A 15 10.50 -9.07 -2.22
N GLN A 16 11.06 -9.34 -1.04
CA GLN A 16 12.24 -10.16 -0.90
C GLN A 16 11.74 -11.59 -1.14
N VAL A 17 11.83 -12.01 -2.40
CA VAL A 17 11.56 -13.39 -2.81
C VAL A 17 12.57 -14.26 -2.08
N PHE A 18 12.15 -14.82 -0.93
CA PHE A 18 12.97 -15.76 -0.17
C PHE A 18 12.97 -17.09 -0.92
N GLN A 19 14.01 -17.33 -1.72
CA GLN A 19 14.25 -18.65 -2.30
C GLN A 19 14.62 -19.63 -1.17
N GLY A 20 13.71 -20.57 -0.87
CA GLY A 20 13.94 -21.66 0.09
C GLY A 20 13.21 -21.57 1.43
N ALA A 21 12.43 -20.50 1.67
CA ALA A 21 11.62 -20.37 2.88
C ALA A 21 10.20 -20.94 2.67
N TRP A 22 9.65 -21.60 3.70
CA TRP A 22 8.22 -21.91 3.76
C TRP A 22 7.44 -20.60 3.72
N THR A 23 6.41 -20.51 2.88
CA THR A 23 5.61 -19.29 2.72
C THR A 23 4.19 -19.55 3.20
N THR A 24 3.69 -18.71 4.12
CA THR A 24 2.31 -18.75 4.60
C THR A 24 1.54 -17.55 4.07
N PRO A 25 0.56 -17.74 3.17
CA PRO A 25 -0.30 -16.66 2.72
C PRO A 25 -1.39 -16.38 3.76
N LEU A 26 -1.64 -15.10 4.05
CA LEU A 26 -2.76 -14.60 4.85
C LEU A 26 -3.73 -13.78 3.99
N PRO A 27 -4.43 -14.40 3.01
CA PRO A 27 -5.37 -13.67 2.17
C PRO A 27 -6.66 -13.40 2.95
N HIS A 28 -7.01 -12.12 3.11
CA HIS A 28 -8.28 -11.68 3.72
C HIS A 28 -8.50 -12.13 5.17
N THR A 29 -7.44 -12.39 5.92
CA THR A 29 -7.51 -12.70 7.35
C THR A 29 -7.57 -11.39 8.15
N ALA A 30 -8.68 -10.66 8.01
CA ALA A 30 -8.84 -9.34 8.63
C ALA A 30 -8.77 -9.42 10.16
N CYS A 31 -9.30 -10.50 10.74
CA CYS A 31 -9.27 -10.77 12.17
C CYS A 31 -8.12 -11.72 12.52
N LEU A 32 -7.22 -11.31 13.42
CA LEU A 32 -6.18 -12.18 13.98
C LEU A 32 -6.23 -12.13 15.51
N SER A 33 -6.22 -13.30 16.15
CA SER A 33 -6.07 -13.40 17.60
C SER A 33 -4.65 -13.04 18.03
N GLY A 34 -4.46 -12.73 19.32
CA GLY A 34 -3.12 -12.52 19.87
C GLY A 34 -2.22 -13.75 19.70
N GLU A 35 -2.77 -14.96 19.85
CA GLU A 35 -2.04 -16.22 19.63
C GLU A 35 -1.60 -16.39 18.17
N ASP A 36 -2.46 -16.05 17.20
CA ASP A 36 -2.12 -16.17 15.78
C ASP A 36 -1.06 -15.15 15.36
N LYS A 37 -1.11 -13.94 15.93
CA LYS A 37 -0.07 -12.92 15.73
C LYS A 37 1.27 -13.43 16.26
N GLU A 38 1.31 -14.04 17.44
CA GLU A 38 2.55 -14.55 18.01
C GLU A 38 3.12 -15.73 17.21
N ARG A 39 2.28 -16.69 16.81
CA ARG A 39 2.71 -17.79 15.91
C ARG A 39 3.25 -17.27 14.58
N THR A 40 2.63 -16.22 14.03
CA THR A 40 3.11 -15.58 12.81
C THR A 40 4.49 -14.95 13.02
N ARG A 41 4.72 -14.31 14.17
CA ARG A 41 6.02 -13.75 14.54
C ARG A 41 7.07 -14.85 14.67
N GLU A 42 6.80 -15.92 15.41
CA GLU A 42 7.68 -17.08 15.56
C GLU A 42 8.05 -17.68 14.21
N PHE A 43 7.06 -17.92 13.35
CA PHE A 43 7.27 -18.44 12.00
C PHE A 43 8.22 -17.56 11.16
N VAL A 44 8.06 -16.23 11.23
CA VAL A 44 8.97 -15.30 10.54
C VAL A 44 10.38 -15.33 11.15
N MET A 45 10.50 -15.40 12.48
CA MET A 45 11.78 -15.48 13.17
C MET A 45 12.55 -16.78 12.87
N GLU A 46 11.84 -17.89 12.62
CA GLU A 46 12.42 -19.16 12.20
C GLU A 46 12.84 -19.20 10.71
N GLY A 47 12.69 -18.08 10.00
CA GLY A 47 13.06 -17.94 8.59
C GLY A 47 11.91 -18.21 7.61
N GLY A 48 10.67 -18.30 8.10
CA GLY A 48 9.47 -18.34 7.29
C GLY A 48 9.15 -16.99 6.63
N ALA A 49 8.38 -17.03 5.54
CA ALA A 49 7.94 -15.84 4.82
C ALA A 49 6.42 -15.69 4.89
N VAL A 50 5.93 -14.49 5.19
CA VAL A 50 4.49 -14.19 5.27
C VAL A 50 4.09 -13.26 4.13
N VAL A 51 3.03 -13.61 3.42
CA VAL A 51 2.39 -12.74 2.42
C VAL A 51 1.03 -12.35 2.95
N ALA A 52 0.85 -11.08 3.31
CA ALA A 52 -0.38 -10.56 3.89
C ALA A 52 -1.04 -9.52 2.99
N SER A 53 -2.37 -9.46 2.99
CA SER A 53 -3.08 -8.31 2.41
C SER A 53 -3.05 -7.14 3.39
N PHE A 54 -3.37 -5.94 2.87
CA PHE A 54 -3.43 -4.71 3.66
C PHE A 54 -4.40 -4.77 4.85
N GLU A 55 -5.44 -5.60 4.75
CA GLU A 55 -6.46 -5.72 5.80
C GLU A 55 -6.10 -6.74 6.86
N SER A 56 -5.06 -7.57 6.64
CA SER A 56 -4.76 -8.69 7.52
C SER A 56 -4.39 -8.22 8.93
N GLY A 57 -5.03 -8.80 9.94
CA GLY A 57 -4.78 -8.48 11.34
C GLY A 57 -5.23 -7.09 11.82
N ARG A 58 -5.98 -6.34 11.02
CA ARG A 58 -6.54 -5.03 11.42
C ARG A 58 -7.63 -5.12 12.48
N TYR A 59 -8.20 -6.31 12.69
CA TYR A 59 -9.28 -6.53 13.63
C TYR A 59 -8.93 -7.65 14.61
N ARG A 60 -9.54 -7.58 15.79
CA ARG A 60 -9.58 -8.67 16.76
C ARG A 60 -10.59 -9.74 16.30
N PRO A 61 -10.57 -10.97 16.86
CA PRO A 61 -11.56 -12.00 16.55
C PRO A 61 -13.01 -11.54 16.74
N GLU A 62 -13.24 -10.59 17.64
CA GLU A 62 -14.56 -10.01 17.93
C GLU A 62 -15.03 -9.00 16.88
N GLY A 63 -14.19 -8.65 15.90
CA GLY A 63 -14.50 -7.69 14.83
C GLY A 63 -14.16 -6.23 15.19
N GLU A 64 -13.69 -5.97 16.40
CA GLU A 64 -13.22 -4.65 16.82
C GLU A 64 -11.84 -4.33 16.21
N PRO A 65 -11.54 -3.07 15.88
CA PRO A 65 -10.21 -2.67 15.43
C PRO A 65 -9.12 -3.08 16.41
N ALA A 66 -8.00 -3.59 15.91
CA ALA A 66 -6.82 -3.85 16.72
C ALA A 66 -6.18 -2.52 17.15
N GLU A 67 -5.69 -2.47 18.40
CA GLU A 67 -4.99 -1.30 18.94
C GLU A 67 -3.49 -1.27 18.53
N ASP A 68 -2.98 -2.40 18.07
CA ASP A 68 -1.60 -2.57 17.61
C ASP A 68 -1.47 -2.42 16.09
N ASN A 69 -0.25 -2.11 15.62
CA ASN A 69 0.10 -2.13 14.19
C ASN A 69 0.94 -3.37 13.87
N PHE A 70 0.51 -4.56 14.31
CA PHE A 70 1.32 -5.80 14.29
C PHE A 70 2.08 -6.06 12.98
N LEU A 71 1.40 -6.08 11.83
CA LEU A 71 2.06 -6.37 10.55
C LEU A 71 3.02 -5.26 10.14
N ARG A 72 2.73 -4.01 10.51
CA ARG A 72 3.58 -2.87 10.23
C ARG A 72 4.91 -3.00 10.94
N GLU A 73 4.87 -3.36 12.22
CA GLU A 73 6.04 -3.61 13.06
C GLU A 73 6.80 -4.86 12.60
N LEU A 74 6.08 -5.95 12.29
CA LEU A 74 6.69 -7.21 11.87
C LEU A 74 7.40 -7.09 10.52
N LEU A 75 6.81 -6.37 9.55
CA LEU A 75 7.33 -6.21 8.20
C LEU A 75 8.21 -4.96 8.02
N GLY A 76 8.30 -4.09 9.03
CA GLY A 76 9.05 -2.83 8.96
C GLY A 76 8.50 -1.85 7.92
N VAL A 77 7.18 -1.77 7.78
CA VAL A 77 6.51 -0.89 6.81
C VAL A 77 6.27 0.48 7.45
N GLU A 78 6.85 1.55 6.91
CA GLU A 78 6.73 2.89 7.51
C GLU A 78 5.56 3.74 6.93
N GLU A 79 5.22 3.56 5.65
CA GLU A 79 4.18 4.35 4.97
C GLU A 79 3.20 3.48 4.17
N GLU A 80 1.92 3.84 4.25
CA GLU A 80 0.83 3.29 3.44
C GLU A 80 0.51 4.29 2.31
N GLU A 81 0.53 3.84 1.05
CA GLU A 81 0.20 4.70 -0.09
C GLU A 81 -1.31 4.68 -0.40
N TYR A 82 -1.95 5.84 -0.30
CA TYR A 82 -3.35 6.04 -0.65
C TYR A 82 -3.50 7.03 -1.81
N ILE A 83 -4.57 6.89 -2.59
CA ILE A 83 -5.03 7.88 -3.56
C ILE A 83 -6.22 8.62 -2.95
N ARG A 84 -6.24 9.94 -3.08
CA ARG A 84 -7.41 10.74 -2.70
C ARG A 84 -8.36 10.88 -3.89
N VAL A 85 -9.63 10.53 -3.68
CA VAL A 85 -10.69 10.68 -4.69
C VAL A 85 -10.98 12.17 -4.87
N ARG A 86 -10.85 12.71 -6.10
CA ARG A 86 -11.19 14.11 -6.37
C ARG A 86 -12.65 14.31 -6.72
N GLU A 87 -13.17 13.44 -7.57
CA GLU A 87 -14.54 13.43 -8.05
C GLU A 87 -15.14 12.07 -7.69
N GLY A 88 -16.37 12.06 -7.19
CA GLY A 88 -17.01 10.83 -6.74
C GLY A 88 -17.09 9.80 -7.87
N PHE A 89 -16.86 8.53 -7.53
CA PHE A 89 -16.89 7.43 -8.48
C PHE A 89 -17.44 6.16 -7.82
N GLY A 90 -18.49 5.58 -8.40
CA GLY A 90 -19.17 4.43 -7.80
C GLY A 90 -19.70 4.77 -6.40
N SER A 91 -19.26 4.02 -5.40
CA SER A 91 -19.59 4.23 -3.99
C SER A 91 -18.67 5.21 -3.26
N PHE A 92 -17.60 5.69 -3.90
CA PHE A 92 -16.61 6.55 -3.25
C PHE A 92 -16.96 8.02 -3.43
N GLY A 93 -17.02 8.76 -2.31
CA GLY A 93 -17.22 10.20 -2.28
C GLY A 93 -15.95 11.01 -2.59
N PRO A 94 -16.08 12.27 -3.04
CA PRO A 94 -14.96 13.21 -3.10
C PRO A 94 -14.26 13.33 -1.74
N GLY A 95 -12.93 13.29 -1.74
CA GLY A 95 -12.07 13.43 -0.56
C GLY A 95 -11.71 12.11 0.13
N GLU A 96 -12.40 11.01 -0.17
CA GLU A 96 -12.09 9.68 0.40
C GLU A 96 -10.71 9.18 -0.01
N LEU A 97 -10.10 8.39 0.87
CA LEU A 97 -8.82 7.72 0.61
C LEU A 97 -9.10 6.29 0.17
N ILE A 98 -8.57 5.93 -0.99
CA ILE A 98 -8.60 4.57 -1.52
C ILE A 98 -7.18 4.02 -1.53
N SER A 99 -7.02 2.74 -1.18
CA SER A 99 -5.72 2.08 -1.25
C SER A 99 -5.18 2.14 -2.67
N ARG A 100 -3.91 2.53 -2.84
CA ARG A 100 -3.31 2.62 -4.17
C ARG A 100 -3.15 1.20 -4.74
N PRO A 101 -3.80 0.85 -5.87
CA PRO A 101 -3.56 -0.44 -6.49
C PRO A 101 -2.10 -0.54 -6.95
N THR A 102 -1.50 -1.73 -6.81
CA THR A 102 -0.11 -2.02 -7.22
C THR A 102 0.15 -1.61 -8.67
N TYR A 103 -0.89 -1.69 -9.51
CA TYR A 103 -0.87 -1.22 -10.89
C TYR A 103 -1.91 -0.10 -11.05
N ALA A 104 -1.46 1.14 -10.94
CA ALA A 104 -2.26 2.32 -11.29
C ALA A 104 -1.77 2.85 -12.65
N LEU A 105 -2.67 2.91 -13.63
CA LEU A 105 -2.39 3.59 -14.90
C LEU A 105 -2.57 5.09 -14.71
N GLN A 106 -1.48 5.86 -14.88
CA GLN A 106 -1.59 7.30 -14.99
C GLN A 106 -2.07 7.67 -16.39
N VAL A 107 -3.32 8.15 -16.48
CA VAL A 107 -3.82 8.75 -17.72
C VAL A 107 -3.20 10.14 -17.84
N LEU A 108 -2.20 10.28 -18.71
CA LEU A 108 -1.69 11.59 -19.08
C LEU A 108 -2.74 12.27 -19.96
N PRO A 109 -3.05 13.57 -19.73
CA PRO A 109 -3.92 14.30 -20.64
C PRO A 109 -3.31 14.20 -22.04
N GLY A 110 -4.11 13.77 -23.00
CA GLY A 110 -3.67 13.58 -24.38
C GLY A 110 -3.07 14.87 -24.90
N GLY A 111 -1.75 14.97 -24.89
CA GLY A 111 -1.05 16.06 -25.54
C GLY A 111 -1.48 16.06 -26.99
N ARG A 112 -2.11 17.14 -27.46
CA ARG A 112 -2.18 17.39 -28.90
C ARG A 112 -0.74 17.24 -29.39
N ARG A 113 -0.46 16.21 -30.19
CA ARG A 113 0.86 16.01 -30.81
C ARG A 113 1.07 17.16 -31.80
N GLY A 114 1.53 18.30 -31.30
CA GLY A 114 2.33 19.22 -32.08
C GLY A 114 3.69 18.54 -32.26
N HIS A 115 4.01 18.20 -33.50
CA HIS A 115 5.37 17.77 -33.85
C HIS A 115 6.36 18.88 -33.44
N GLY A 116 7.19 18.62 -32.42
CA GLY A 116 8.34 19.48 -32.14
C GLY A 116 8.80 19.48 -30.69
N GLY A 117 9.89 18.76 -30.43
CA GLY A 117 10.77 19.02 -29.28
C GLY A 117 10.43 18.29 -27.99
N ILE A 118 11.24 17.30 -27.65
CA ILE A 118 11.34 16.77 -26.29
C ILE A 118 11.99 17.88 -25.45
N SER A 119 11.19 18.76 -24.86
CA SER A 119 11.67 19.72 -23.86
C SER A 119 11.67 19.02 -22.50
N GLY A 120 12.84 18.90 -21.89
CA GLY A 120 13.05 18.23 -20.62
C GLY A 120 12.15 18.74 -19.51
N CYS A 121 11.60 17.81 -18.73
CA CYS A 121 10.77 18.12 -17.57
C CYS A 121 11.61 18.82 -16.50
N HIS A 122 11.30 20.08 -16.23
CA HIS A 122 11.82 20.83 -15.10
C HIS A 122 11.13 20.32 -13.82
N GLN A 123 11.92 19.79 -12.87
CA GLN A 123 11.41 19.44 -11.54
C GLN A 123 11.14 20.72 -10.74
N PRO A 124 9.93 20.95 -10.20
CA PRO A 124 9.73 22.00 -9.23
C PRO A 124 10.38 21.57 -7.91
N THR A 125 11.39 22.33 -7.47
CA THR A 125 11.90 22.25 -6.10
C THR A 125 10.81 22.69 -5.13
N LEU A 126 10.30 21.77 -4.32
CA LEU A 126 9.51 22.11 -3.13
C LEU A 126 10.38 22.94 -2.19
N ARG A 127 10.00 24.20 -1.97
CA ARG A 127 10.49 24.97 -0.83
C ARG A 127 9.64 24.60 0.37
N SER A 128 10.28 24.06 1.39
CA SER A 128 9.71 23.91 2.73
C SER A 128 9.35 25.29 3.28
N ALA A 129 8.14 25.41 3.82
CA ALA A 129 7.72 26.52 4.67
C ALA A 129 7.99 26.16 6.13
#